data_AF-F9X2Z7-F1
#
_entry.id   AF-F9X2Z7-F1
#
_cell.length_a   1.000
_cell.length_b   1.000
_cell.length_c   1.000
_cell.angle_alpha   90.00
_cell.angle_beta   90.00
_cell.angle_gamma   90.00
#
_symmetry.space_group_name_H-M   'P 1'
#
loop_
_entity.id
_entity.type
_entity.pdbx_description
1 polymer ?
#
loop_
_entity_poly.entity_id
_entity_poly.type
_entity_poly.pdbx_seq_one_letter_code
_entity_poly.pdbx_strand_id
1 'polypeptide(L)' 'QTNAEEHTKRPMNNFMLYRQHVQKAVEKQLKKNQDSTNLSKVIGAMWVQLPPQTRKYWTDLADEVKLKHAERHPHYKYKP' A
#
# COMPACT_ATOMS: atom_id res chain seq x y z
N GLN A 1 10.03 28.77 -11.62
CA GLN A 1 10.55 27.40 -11.46
C GLN A 1 9.85 26.84 -10.24
N THR A 2 8.77 26.08 -10.43
CA THR A 2 7.87 25.68 -9.35
C THR A 2 8.55 24.64 -8.47
N ASN A 3 8.95 25.07 -7.28
CA ASN A 3 9.40 24.22 -6.17
C ASN A 3 8.41 23.05 -6.06
N ALA A 4 8.87 21.85 -6.42
CA ALA A 4 8.16 20.62 -6.07
C ALA A 4 8.18 20.55 -4.55
N GLU A 5 7.18 21.16 -3.91
CA GLU A 5 6.94 21.05 -2.48
C GLU A 5 7.13 19.60 -2.12
N GLU A 6 8.02 19.36 -1.15
CA GLU A 6 8.45 18.06 -0.66
C GLU A 6 7.23 17.22 -0.26
N HIS A 7 6.59 16.60 -1.25
CA HIS A 7 5.35 15.88 -1.06
C HIS A 7 5.73 14.55 -0.42
N THR A 8 5.85 14.59 0.90
CA THR A 8 6.07 13.44 1.76
C THR A 8 4.97 12.43 1.44
N LYS A 9 5.33 11.37 0.71
CA LYS A 9 4.38 10.34 0.26
C LYS A 9 3.72 9.72 1.48
N ARG A 10 2.40 9.56 1.41
CA ARG A 10 1.60 8.98 2.50
C ARG A 10 2.18 7.62 2.92
N PRO A 11 2.27 7.31 4.23
CA PRO A 11 2.65 5.98 4.66
C PRO A 11 1.64 4.95 4.10
N MET A 12 2.16 3.86 3.55
CA MET A 12 1.33 2.80 2.98
C MET A 12 0.54 2.10 4.09
N ASN A 13 -0.77 1.99 3.92
CA ASN A 13 -1.61 1.18 4.81
C ASN A 13 -1.39 -0.32 4.56
N ASN A 14 -2.00 -1.16 5.41
CA ASN A 14 -1.86 -2.62 5.35
C ASN A 14 -2.23 -3.22 3.98
N PHE A 15 -3.29 -2.73 3.36
CA PHE A 15 -3.71 -3.15 2.03
C PHE A 15 -2.72 -2.72 0.94
N MET A 16 -2.15 -1.51 1.03
CA MET A 16 -1.17 -1.02 0.05
C MET A 16 0.15 -1.79 0.13
N LEU A 17 0.60 -2.16 1.34
CA LEU A 17 1.75 -3.03 1.53
C LEU A 17 1.50 -4.42 0.94
N TYR A 18 0.35 -5.01 1.24
CA TYR A 18 -0.04 -6.30 0.65
C TYR A 18 -0.15 -6.24 -0.87
N ARG A 19 -0.81 -5.20 -1.40
CA ARG A 19 -0.94 -4.96 -2.84
C ARG A 19 0.43 -4.87 -3.49
N GLN A 20 1.36 -4.11 -2.93
CA GLN A 20 2.72 -4.00 -3.48
C GLN A 20 3.42 -5.37 -3.53
N HIS A 21 3.21 -6.21 -2.52
CA HIS A 21 3.77 -7.56 -2.46
C HIS A 21 3.19 -8.48 -3.54
N VAL A 22 1.87 -8.51 -3.72
CA VAL A 22 1.23 -9.45 -4.66
C VAL A 22 1.04 -8.90 -6.07
N GLN A 23 1.13 -7.58 -6.26
CA GLN A 23 0.84 -6.91 -7.53
C GLN A 23 1.63 -7.52 -8.68
N LYS A 24 2.95 -7.67 -8.54
CA LYS A 24 3.79 -8.25 -9.60
C LYS A 24 3.38 -9.68 -9.96
N ALA A 25 2.97 -10.47 -8.97
CA ALA A 25 2.52 -11.83 -9.20
C ALA A 25 1.17 -11.85 -9.94
N VAL A 26 0.22 -11.01 -9.52
CA VAL A 26 -1.10 -10.90 -10.15
C VAL A 26 -1.00 -10.29 -11.55
N GLU A 27 -0.16 -9.28 -11.77
CA GLU A 27 0.13 -8.71 -13.10
C GLU A 27 0.69 -9.74 -14.06
N LYS A 28 1.60 -10.62 -13.58
CA LYS A 28 2.13 -11.73 -14.38
C LYS A 28 1.03 -12.73 -14.75
N GLN A 29 0.06 -12.97 -13.86
CA GLN A 29 -1.05 -13.88 -14.11
C GLN A 29 -2.11 -13.29 -15.06
N LEU A 30 -2.41 -12.00 -14.95
CA LEU A 30 -3.47 -11.34 -15.73
C LEU A 30 -3.09 -11.01 -17.19
N LYS A 31 -1.85 -11.29 -17.61
CA LYS A 31 -1.23 -10.87 -18.88
C LYS A 31 -1.06 -9.34 -18.99
N LYS A 32 -0.01 -8.93 -19.71
CA LYS A 32 0.68 -7.62 -19.63
C LYS A 32 -0.13 -6.35 -19.97
N ASN A 33 -1.44 -6.42 -20.22
CA ASN A 33 -2.25 -5.30 -20.73
C ASN A 33 -3.55 -5.06 -19.94
N GLN A 34 -3.69 -5.56 -18.71
CA GLN A 34 -4.89 -5.29 -17.91
C GLN A 34 -4.79 -3.98 -17.13
N ASP A 35 -5.90 -3.24 -17.14
CA ASP A 35 -6.07 -1.98 -16.44
C ASP A 35 -5.90 -2.14 -14.92
N SER A 36 -5.35 -1.12 -14.26
CA SER A 36 -5.15 -1.06 -12.80
C SER A 36 -6.43 -1.31 -12.01
N THR A 37 -7.59 -1.08 -12.63
CA THR A 37 -8.92 -1.39 -12.09
C THR A 37 -9.11 -2.89 -11.85
N ASN A 38 -8.78 -3.75 -12.81
CA ASN A 38 -8.93 -5.21 -12.66
C ASN A 38 -7.94 -5.77 -11.64
N LEU A 39 -6.70 -5.28 -11.66
CA LEU A 39 -5.69 -5.63 -10.67
C LEU A 39 -6.17 -5.33 -9.24
N SER A 40 -6.75 -4.14 -9.02
CA SER A 40 -7.25 -3.74 -7.70
C SER A 40 -8.45 -4.60 -7.26
N LYS A 41 -9.33 -5.00 -8.19
CA LYS A 41 -10.43 -5.92 -7.89
C LYS A 41 -9.92 -7.30 -7.45
N VAL A 42 -8.96 -7.87 -8.18
CA VAL A 42 -8.39 -9.19 -7.85
C VAL A 42 -7.67 -9.14 -6.50
N ILE A 43 -6.78 -8.17 -6.31
CA ILE A 43 -6.03 -8.02 -5.06
C ILE A 43 -6.98 -7.73 -3.89
N GLY A 44 -8.02 -6.94 -4.11
CA GLY A 44 -9.08 -6.70 -3.11
C GLY A 44 -9.77 -7.98 -2.68
N ALA A 45 -10.14 -8.85 -3.63
CA ALA A 45 -10.72 -10.14 -3.33
C ALA A 45 -9.75 -11.07 -2.57
N MET A 46 -8.47 -11.08 -2.95
CA MET A 46 -7.44 -11.85 -2.22
C MET A 46 -7.25 -11.34 -0.80
N TRP A 47 -7.24 -10.01 -0.59
CA TRP A 47 -7.10 -9.39 0.72
C TRP A 47 -8.21 -9.78 1.69
N VAL A 48 -9.46 -9.82 1.20
CA VAL A 48 -10.61 -10.26 2.02
C VAL A 48 -10.50 -11.73 2.39
N GLN A 49 -9.93 -12.56 1.52
CA GLN A 49 -9.73 -13.99 1.74
C GLN A 49 -8.47 -14.34 2.56
N LEU A 50 -7.65 -13.36 2.93
CA LEU A 50 -6.45 -13.63 3.71
C LEU A 50 -6.81 -14.19 5.10
N PRO A 51 -6.05 -15.19 5.58
CA PRO A 51 -6.22 -15.67 6.93
C PRO A 51 -5.91 -14.55 7.94
N PRO A 52 -6.55 -14.57 9.12
CA PRO A 52 -6.42 -13.50 10.11
C PRO A 52 -4.98 -13.28 10.57
N GLN A 53 -4.16 -14.33 10.62
CA GLN A 53 -2.74 -14.26 10.97
C GLN A 53 -1.96 -13.42 9.96
N THR A 54 -2.14 -13.67 8.65
CA THR A 54 -1.49 -12.89 7.59
C THR A 54 -2.00 -11.46 7.55
N ARG A 55 -3.31 -11.24 7.74
CA ARG A 55 -3.88 -9.89 7.81
C ARG A 55 -3.32 -9.10 9.00
N LYS A 56 -3.13 -9.76 10.15
CA LYS A 56 -2.48 -9.18 11.32
C LYS A 56 -1.03 -8.79 11.02
N TYR A 57 -0.26 -9.66 10.36
CA TYR A 57 1.12 -9.36 9.95
C TYR A 57 1.21 -8.07 9.10
N TRP A 58 0.35 -7.93 8.09
CA TRP A 58 0.33 -6.71 7.26
C TRP A 58 -0.17 -5.47 8.02
N THR A 59 -1.03 -5.66 9.02
CA THR A 59 -1.50 -4.58 9.89
C THR A 59 -0.39 -4.07 10.80
N ASP A 60 0.38 -4.98 11.40
CA ASP A 60 1.53 -4.67 12.24
C ASP A 60 2.61 -3.91 11.47
N LEU A 61 2.96 -4.41 10.28
CA LEU A 61 3.88 -3.73 9.36
C LEU A 61 3.40 -2.32 8.96
N ALA A 62 2.10 -2.15 8.71
CA ALA A 62 1.56 -0.84 8.37
C ALA A 62 1.65 0.15 9.53
N ASP A 63 1.46 -0.34 10.76
CA ASP A 63 1.62 0.47 11.96
C ASP A 63 3.09 0.86 12.17
N GLU A 64 4.03 -0.07 11.99
CA GLU A 64 5.46 0.22 12.01
C GLU A 64 5.87 1.26 10.94
N VAL A 65 5.37 1.10 9.71
CA VAL A 65 5.67 2.05 8.62
C VAL A 65 5.08 3.42 8.93
N LYS A 66 3.88 3.48 9.50
CA LYS A 66 3.24 4.72 9.93
C LYS A 66 4.03 5.38 11.06
N LEU A 67 4.49 4.62 12.05
CA LEU A 67 5.29 5.13 13.16
C LEU A 67 6.62 5.67 12.67
N LYS A 68 7.38 4.88 11.89
CA LYS A 68 8.65 5.30 11.29
C LYS A 68 8.50 6.55 10.42
N HIS A 69 7.37 6.66 9.71
CA HIS A 69 7.07 7.84 8.91
C HIS A 69 6.79 9.07 9.79
N ALA A 70 6.02 8.91 10.86
CA ALA A 70 5.77 9.99 11.83
C ALA A 70 7.07 10.45 12.52
N GLU A 71 7.97 9.51 12.86
CA GLU A 71 9.28 9.82 13.43
C GLU A 71 10.19 10.57 12.45
N ARG A 72 10.24 10.13 11.18
CA ARG A 72 11.07 10.76 10.13
C ARG A 72 10.51 12.10 9.67
N HIS A 73 9.20 12.27 9.73
CA HIS A 73 8.51 13.47 9.31
C HIS A 73 7.65 14.02 10.46
N PRO A 74 8.26 14.56 11.52
CA PRO A 74 7.53 15.08 12.68
C PRO A 74 6.62 16.27 12.33
N HIS A 75 6.88 16.94 11.20
CA HIS A 75 6.03 18.01 10.64
C HIS A 75 4.98 17.51 9.63
N TYR A 76 4.91 16.19 9.38
CA TYR A 76 3.91 15.61 8.49
C TYR A 76 2.52 15.78 9.08
N LYS A 77 1.71 16.65 8.46
CA LYS A 77 0.31 16.85 8.80
C LYS A 77 -0.56 16.25 7.70
N TYR A 78 -1.36 15.25 8.05
CA TYR A 78 -2.36 14.70 7.14
C TYR A 78 -3.35 15.81 6.76
N LYS A 79 -3.28 16.25 5.50
CA LYS A 79 -4.27 17.14 4.89
C LYS A 79 -5.20 16.25 4.05
N PRO A 80 -6.47 16.06 4.46
CA PRO A 80 -7.45 15.31 3.69
C PRO A 80 -7.69 15.92 2.31
#